data_AF-A0A6P0S7J5-F1
#
_entry.id   AF-A0A6P0S7J5-F1
#
_cell.length_a   1.000
_cell.length_b   1.000
_cell.length_c   1.000
_cell.angle_alpha   90.00
_cell.angle_beta   90.00
_cell.angle_gamma   90.00
#
_symmetry.space_group_name_H-M   'P 1'
#
loop_
_entity.id
_entity.type
_entity.pdbx_description
1 polymer ?
#
loop_
_entity_poly.entity_id
_entity_poly.type
_entity_poly.pdbx_seq_one_letter_code
_entity_poly.pdbx_strand_id
1 'polypeptide(L)'
;MAFSSTIRAIEQSLLTGELLSKLNSQQSLHLNGVPRLPKGLVASALAKATGRNLFVVSSTLEEASRWATQLEAMDWKTVHLYPTSEASPYEPFDPESEMTW
;
A
#
# COMPACT_ATOMS: atom_id res chain seq x y z
N MET A 1 15.76 2.52 -8.15
CA MET A 1 14.65 1.84 -8.85
C MET A 1 13.77 2.85 -9.59
N ALA A 2 12.84 2.41 -10.45
CA ALA A 2 12.11 3.24 -11.43
C ALA A 2 11.31 4.43 -10.84
N PHE A 3 11.01 4.43 -9.53
CA PHE A 3 10.27 5.52 -8.87
C PHE A 3 10.95 6.11 -7.63
N SER A 4 12.16 5.67 -7.27
CA SER A 4 12.79 6.08 -6.00
C SER A 4 13.07 7.60 -5.95
N SER A 5 13.49 8.20 -7.06
CA SER A 5 13.69 9.65 -7.16
C SER A 5 12.38 10.43 -7.07
N THR A 6 11.33 9.96 -7.74
CA THR A 6 9.99 10.58 -7.71
C THR A 6 9.39 10.52 -6.31
N ILE A 7 9.49 9.38 -5.63
CA ILE A 7 8.99 9.24 -4.26
C ILE A 7 9.74 10.17 -3.32
N ARG A 8 11.07 10.25 -3.42
CA ARG A 8 11.87 11.18 -2.61
C ARG A 8 11.48 12.64 -2.87
N ALA A 9 11.18 13.01 -4.11
CA ALA A 9 10.72 14.35 -4.44
C ALA A 9 9.33 14.64 -3.82
N ILE A 10 8.41 13.67 -3.85
CA ILE A 10 7.09 13.80 -3.22
C ILE A 10 7.26 13.87 -1.69
N GLU A 11 8.07 13.00 -1.10
CA GLU A 11 8.38 12.95 0.33
C GLU A 11 8.83 14.31 0.88
N GLN A 12 9.67 15.02 0.12
CA GLN A 12 10.22 16.33 0.50
C GLN A 12 9.33 17.52 0.11
N SER A 13 8.15 17.27 -0.49
CA SER A 13 7.26 18.34 -0.95
C SER A 13 6.43 18.95 0.19
N LEU A 14 6.07 20.24 0.04
CA LEU A 14 5.16 20.94 0.96
C LEU A 14 3.81 20.22 1.07
N LEU A 15 3.31 19.67 -0.04
CA LEU A 15 2.07 18.91 -0.09
C LEU A 15 2.11 17.73 0.88
N THR A 16 3.22 16.97 0.95
CA THR A 16 3.35 15.86 1.90
C THR A 16 3.27 16.34 3.35
N GLY A 17 3.89 17.49 3.66
CA GLY A 17 3.77 18.10 4.99
C GLY A 17 2.33 18.46 5.37
N GLU A 18 1.58 19.06 4.44
CA GLU A 18 0.15 19.38 4.64
C GLU A 18 -0.70 18.12 4.81
N LEU A 19 -0.49 17.11 3.96
CA LEU A 19 -1.20 15.83 4.04
C LEU A 19 -0.91 15.10 5.35
N LEU A 20 0.34 15.12 5.83
CA LEU A 20 0.72 14.55 7.13
C LEU A 20 0.09 15.31 8.29
N SER A 21 0.07 16.64 8.26
CA SER A 21 -0.59 17.45 9.28
C SER A 21 -2.09 17.14 9.36
N LYS A 22 -2.74 17.01 8.19
CA LYS A 22 -4.15 16.60 8.10
C LYS A 22 -4.36 15.18 8.59
N LEU A 23 -3.50 14.24 8.22
CA LEU A 23 -3.57 12.85 8.68
C LEU A 23 -3.40 12.74 10.20
N ASN A 24 -2.47 13.50 10.79
CA ASN A 24 -2.22 13.49 12.23
C ASN A 24 -3.39 14.11 13.02
N SER A 25 -4.04 15.14 12.48
CA SER A 25 -5.18 15.78 13.14
C SER A 25 -6.48 14.99 12.96
N GLN A 26 -6.73 14.45 11.77
CA GLN A 26 -8.01 13.81 11.41
C GLN A 26 -7.97 12.28 11.47
N GLN A 27 -6.81 11.68 11.72
CA GLN A 27 -6.55 10.24 11.75
C GLN A 27 -6.89 9.50 10.45
N SER A 28 -7.30 10.23 9.41
CA SER A 28 -7.71 9.69 8.12
C SER A 28 -7.48 10.73 7.03
N LEU A 29 -7.22 10.25 5.82
CA LEU A 29 -7.04 11.08 4.64
C LEU A 29 -7.74 10.41 3.45
N HIS A 30 -8.67 11.14 2.82
CA HIS A 30 -9.43 10.62 1.69
C HIS A 30 -8.88 11.17 0.38
N LEU A 31 -8.32 10.29 -0.46
CA LEU A 31 -7.78 10.64 -1.78
C LEU A 31 -8.79 10.31 -2.89
N ASN A 32 -9.49 11.34 -3.37
CA ASN A 32 -10.54 11.24 -4.40
C ASN A 32 -10.06 11.65 -5.79
N GLY A 33 -10.59 10.98 -6.83
CA GLY A 33 -10.32 11.33 -8.24
C GLY A 33 -8.91 10.97 -8.73
N VAL A 34 -8.08 10.35 -7.89
CA VAL A 34 -6.70 9.99 -8.21
C VAL A 34 -6.63 8.52 -8.66
N PRO A 35 -5.93 8.19 -9.77
CA PRO A 35 -5.73 6.81 -10.19
C PRO A 35 -4.84 6.02 -9.21
N ARG A 36 -4.82 4.68 -9.34
CA ARG A 36 -4.11 3.78 -8.40
C ARG A 36 -2.61 4.09 -8.27
N LEU A 37 -1.92 4.37 -9.37
CA LEU A 37 -0.46 4.58 -9.35
C LEU A 37 -0.08 5.82 -8.51
N PRO A 38 -0.65 7.03 -8.75
CA PRO A 38 -0.36 8.18 -7.89
C PRO A 38 -0.85 8.02 -6.45
N LYS A 39 -1.96 7.30 -6.19
CA LYS A 39 -2.36 6.93 -4.82
C LYS A 39 -1.24 6.17 -4.11
N GLY A 40 -0.60 5.22 -4.79
CA GLY A 40 0.52 4.48 -4.23
C GLY A 40 1.79 5.29 -4.06
N LEU A 41 2.08 6.23 -4.96
CA LEU A 41 3.21 7.16 -4.79
C LEU A 41 3.02 8.03 -3.55
N VAL A 42 1.83 8.62 -3.38
CA VAL A 42 1.51 9.46 -2.22
C VAL A 42 1.52 8.64 -0.94
N ALA A 43 0.86 7.47 -0.91
CA ALA A 43 0.85 6.60 0.27
C ALA A 43 2.27 6.13 0.65
N SER A 44 3.10 5.78 -0.34
CA SER A 44 4.49 5.39 -0.11
C SER A 44 5.33 6.54 0.41
N ALA A 45 5.15 7.75 -0.13
CA ALA A 45 5.84 8.94 0.34
C ALA A 45 5.46 9.30 1.78
N LEU A 46 4.17 9.24 2.13
CA LEU A 46 3.69 9.48 3.51
C LEU A 46 4.25 8.45 4.49
N ALA A 47 4.25 7.17 4.12
CA ALA A 47 4.80 6.10 4.95
C ALA A 47 6.32 6.23 5.14
N LYS A 48 7.08 6.52 4.07
CA LYS A 48 8.52 6.75 4.12
C LYS A 48 8.87 8.00 4.93
N ALA A 49 8.17 9.12 4.73
CA ALA A 49 8.36 10.36 5.50
C ALA A 49 8.14 10.18 7.00
N THR A 50 7.29 9.22 7.41
CA THR A 50 7.01 8.93 8.81
C THR A 50 7.80 7.73 9.36
N GLY A 51 8.64 7.10 8.53
CA GLY A 51 9.40 5.90 8.91
C GLY A 51 8.50 4.70 9.27
N ARG A 52 7.31 4.60 8.67
CA ARG A 52 6.31 3.56 8.98
C ARG A 52 6.17 2.53 7.86
N ASN A 53 5.74 1.33 8.24
CA ASN A 53 5.31 0.31 7.29
C ASN A 53 3.98 0.69 6.65
N LEU A 54 3.76 0.22 5.42
CA LEU A 54 2.52 0.42 4.68
C LEU A 54 1.72 -0.89 4.66
N PHE A 55 0.46 -0.82 5.06
CA PHE A 55 -0.50 -1.92 4.92
C PHE A 55 -1.60 -1.48 3.94
N VAL A 56 -1.82 -2.28 2.90
CA VAL A 56 -2.78 -1.99 1.84
C VAL A 56 -3.85 -3.07 1.86
N VAL A 57 -5.11 -2.65 1.97
CA VAL A 57 -6.28 -3.52 1.84
C VAL A 57 -6.93 -3.26 0.49
N SER A 58 -7.12 -4.32 -0.30
CA SER A 58 -7.82 -4.27 -1.58
C SER A 58 -9.06 -5.15 -1.55
N SER A 59 -10.00 -4.89 -2.47
CA SER A 59 -11.25 -5.66 -2.52
C SER A 59 -11.09 -7.02 -3.18
N THR A 60 -10.07 -7.20 -4.03
CA THR A 60 -9.80 -8.47 -4.72
C THR A 60 -8.31 -8.82 -4.70
N LEU A 61 -8.01 -10.10 -4.95
CA LEU A 61 -6.64 -10.60 -5.04
C LEU A 61 -5.91 -10.01 -6.25
N GLU A 62 -6.58 -9.82 -7.38
CA GLU A 62 -5.97 -9.21 -8.57
C GLU A 62 -5.55 -7.77 -8.32
N GLU A 63 -6.35 -7.01 -7.57
CA GLU A 63 -5.98 -5.66 -7.17
C GLU A 63 -4.83 -5.67 -6.14
N ALA A 64 -4.81 -6.63 -5.22
CA ALA A 64 -3.72 -6.85 -4.27
C ALA A 64 -2.39 -7.12 -4.99
N SER A 65 -2.39 -8.02 -5.97
CA SER A 65 -1.21 -8.35 -6.79
C SER A 65 -0.72 -7.14 -7.58
N ARG A 66 -1.63 -6.35 -8.15
CA ARG A 66 -1.27 -5.08 -8.83
C ARG A 66 -0.62 -4.08 -7.88
N TRP A 67 -1.06 -4.03 -6.62
CA TRP A 67 -0.43 -3.22 -5.59
C TRP A 67 0.94 -3.75 -5.20
N ALA A 68 1.12 -5.06 -5.04
CA ALA A 68 2.39 -5.68 -4.70
C ALA A 68 3.47 -5.34 -5.73
N THR A 69 3.22 -5.61 -7.02
CA THR A 69 4.17 -5.27 -8.11
C THR A 69 4.46 -3.77 -8.17
N GLN A 70 3.46 -2.94 -7.91
CA GLN A 70 3.63 -1.48 -7.89
C GLN A 70 4.53 -1.04 -6.72
N LEU A 71 4.37 -1.61 -5.53
CA LEU A 71 5.18 -1.29 -4.35
C LEU A 71 6.62 -1.78 -4.49
N GLU A 72 6.84 -2.94 -5.12
CA GLU A 72 8.19 -3.41 -5.46
C GLU A 72 8.91 -2.41 -6.37
N ALA A 73 8.24 -1.91 -7.41
CA ALA A 73 8.80 -0.87 -8.29
C ALA A 73 9.06 0.47 -7.58
N MET A 74 8.42 0.71 -6.42
CA MET A 74 8.54 1.89 -5.57
C MET A 74 9.67 1.78 -4.52
N ASP A 75 10.55 0.78 -4.66
CA ASP A 75 11.74 0.61 -3.81
C ASP A 75 11.36 0.33 -2.35
N TRP A 76 10.33 -0.50 -2.13
CA TRP A 76 10.06 -1.11 -0.83
C TRP A 76 10.96 -2.34 -0.68
N LYS A 77 11.69 -2.43 0.44
CA LYS A 77 12.65 -3.52 0.69
C LYS A 77 11.99 -4.88 0.79
N THR A 78 10.78 -4.91 1.35
CA THR A 78 10.03 -6.13 1.62
C THR A 78 8.58 -5.85 1.33
N VAL A 79 7.98 -6.69 0.50
CA VAL A 79 6.56 -6.66 0.16
C VAL A 79 6.02 -8.06 0.37
N HIS A 80 4.98 -8.17 1.18
CA HIS A 80 4.28 -9.43 1.42
C HIS A 80 2.85 -9.30 0.88
N LEU A 81 2.42 -10.30 0.14
CA LEU A 81 1.05 -10.44 -0.35
C LEU A 81 0.37 -11.53 0.48
N TYR A 82 -0.69 -11.16 1.18
CA TYR A 82 -1.50 -12.10 1.95
C TYR A 82 -2.78 -12.40 1.17
N PRO A 83 -2.86 -13.56 0.48
CA PRO A 83 -4.06 -13.95 -0.25
C PRO A 83 -5.20 -14.29 0.72
N THR A 84 -6.43 -14.15 0.24
CA THR A 84 -7.62 -14.63 0.96
C THR A 84 -7.77 -16.14 0.77
N SER A 85 -8.44 -16.84 1.70
CA SER A 85 -8.85 -18.22 1.47
C SER A 85 -9.80 -18.30 0.26
N GLU A 86 -9.67 -19.36 -0.54
CA GLU A 86 -10.59 -19.65 -1.64
C GLU A 86 -11.95 -20.17 -1.14
N ALA A 87 -12.00 -20.66 0.09
CA ALA A 87 -13.24 -21.09 0.74
C ALA A 87 -13.80 -19.99 1.65
N SER A 88 -15.12 -19.99 1.81
CA SER A 88 -15.74 -19.14 2.82
C SER A 88 -15.43 -19.66 4.23
N PRO A 89 -15.46 -18.80 5.27
CA PRO A 89 -15.23 -19.22 6.66
C PRO A 89 -16.19 -20.30 7.19
N TYR A 90 -17.28 -20.59 6.47
CA TYR A 90 -18.31 -21.55 6.86
C TYR A 90 -18.28 -22.84 6.03
N GLU A 91 -17.38 -22.95 5.07
CA GLU A 91 -17.19 -24.16 4.28
C GLU A 91 -16.06 -25.00 4.87
N PRO A 92 -16.17 -26.34 4.84
CA PRO A 92 -15.03 -27.20 5.16
C PRO A 92 -13.90 -26.88 4.18
N PHE A 93 -12.80 -26.36 4.71
CA PHE A 93 -11.61 -26.03 3.94
C PHE A 93 -10.46 -26.92 4.41
N ASP A 94 -9.85 -27.65 3.49
CA ASP A 94 -8.56 -28.31 3.72
C ASP A 94 -7.48 -27.32 3.27
N PRO A 95 -6.80 -26.62 4.19
CA PRO A 95 -5.84 -25.61 3.82
C PRO A 95 -4.66 -26.25 3.08
N GLU A 96 -4.49 -25.86 1.82
CA GLU A 96 -3.26 -26.08 1.06
C GLU A 96 -2.07 -25.63 1.92
N SER A 97 -1.00 -26.45 1.97
CA SER A 97 0.16 -26.18 2.83
C SER A 97 0.88 -24.87 2.45
N GLU A 98 0.61 -24.32 1.26
CA GLU A 98 1.11 -23.02 0.79
C GLU A 98 0.37 -21.82 1.41
N MET A 99 -0.79 -22.05 2.03
CA MET A 99 -1.61 -21.01 2.67
C MET A 99 -1.46 -20.99 4.20
N THR A 100 -0.61 -21.87 4.76
CA THR A 100 -0.26 -21.89 6.17
C THR A 100 1.03 -21.10 6.38
N TRP A 101 0.91 -19.93 7.03
CA TRP A 101 2.00 -18.97 7.25
C TRP A 101 2.62 -19.12 8.64
#